data_AF-A0A2Z6MY41-F1
#
_entry.id   AF-A0A2Z6MY41-F1
#
_cell.length_a   1.000
_cell.length_b   1.000
_cell.length_c   1.000
_cell.angle_alpha   90.00
_cell.angle_beta   90.00
_cell.angle_gamma   90.00
#
_symmetry.space_group_name_H-M   'P 1'
#
loop_
_entity.id
_entity.type
_entity.pdbx_description
1 polymer ?
#
loop_
_entity_poly.entity_id
_entity_poly.type
_entity_poly.pdbx_seq_one_letter_code
_entity_poly.pdbx_strand_id
1 'polypeptide(L)'
;MYIFESYLDLRQHTALKLPTLPKSLEGVISQEKFEKSRAYSLDKSHFHFVHAFVTIVTDATILYFRVLPWFWKKSGGLVTLAGLNAENEILHTLAFLAGLMIWSQTTDLPFSLYSTFVIEARHGFNKKGGPYLAIYLWAFMFGLSLVMLTIYPILIAPLFNKFTPEFEYYGTLGL
;
A
#
# COMPACT_ATOMS: atom_id res chain seq x y z
N MET A 1 -7.35 -6.09 -16.56
CA MET A 1 -5.97 -5.96 -16.03
C MET A 1 -5.58 -7.21 -15.25
N TYR A 2 -6.24 -7.54 -14.13
CA TYR A 2 -5.91 -8.71 -13.28
C TYR A 2 -5.78 -10.07 -14.00
N ILE A 3 -6.70 -10.41 -14.91
CA ILE A 3 -6.63 -11.69 -15.66
C ILE A 3 -5.35 -11.78 -16.51
N PHE A 4 -4.96 -10.66 -17.12
CA PHE A 4 -3.78 -10.60 -17.97
C PHE A 4 -2.49 -10.72 -17.15
N GLU A 5 -2.40 -10.03 -16.01
CA GLU A 5 -1.26 -10.14 -15.09
C GLU A 5 -1.15 -11.55 -14.52
N SER A 6 -2.26 -12.12 -14.03
CA SER A 6 -2.30 -13.51 -13.54
C SER A 6 -1.85 -14.50 -14.63
N TYR A 7 -2.22 -14.28 -15.89
CA TYR A 7 -1.76 -15.08 -17.01
C TYR A 7 -0.23 -14.97 -17.23
N LEU A 8 0.32 -13.75 -17.21
CA LEU A 8 1.76 -13.55 -17.34
C LEU A 8 2.53 -14.19 -16.18
N ASP A 9 2.03 -14.05 -14.96
CA ASP A 9 2.63 -14.64 -13.77
C ASP A 9 2.63 -16.17 -13.85
N LEU A 10 1.53 -16.78 -14.32
CA LEU A 10 1.45 -18.23 -14.50
C LEU A 10 2.48 -18.74 -15.50
N ARG A 11 2.71 -18.01 -16.59
CA ARG A 11 3.75 -18.34 -17.56
C ARG A 11 5.14 -18.20 -16.96
N GLN A 12 5.39 -17.11 -16.24
CA GLN A 12 6.66 -16.89 -15.56
C GLN A 12 6.94 -17.97 -14.51
N HIS A 13 5.93 -18.34 -13.72
CA HIS A 13 6.03 -19.40 -12.71
C HIS A 13 6.33 -20.77 -13.35
N THR A 14 5.70 -21.06 -14.49
CA THR A 14 5.97 -22.29 -15.24
C THR A 14 7.39 -22.31 -15.80
N ALA A 15 7.88 -21.19 -16.34
CA ALA A 15 9.24 -21.06 -16.83
C ALA A 15 10.28 -21.25 -15.71
N LEU A 16 10.02 -20.73 -14.50
CA LEU A 16 10.88 -20.88 -13.34
C LEU A 16 11.02 -22.32 -12.83
N LYS A 17 10.12 -23.24 -13.21
CA LYS A 17 10.23 -24.67 -12.87
C LYS A 17 11.25 -25.41 -13.73
N LEU A 18 11.68 -24.83 -14.85
CA LEU A 18 12.66 -25.45 -15.73
C LEU A 18 14.04 -25.46 -15.03
N PRO A 19 14.65 -26.64 -14.83
CA PRO A 19 15.91 -26.73 -14.10
C PRO A 19 17.14 -26.39 -14.94
N THR A 20 16.95 -26.11 -16.22
CA THR A 20 18.03 -25.93 -17.20
C THR A 20 18.56 -24.51 -17.20
N LEU A 21 19.87 -24.38 -17.04
CA LEU A 21 20.57 -23.12 -17.26
C LEU A 21 20.50 -22.74 -18.75
N PRO A 22 20.10 -21.51 -19.11
CA PRO A 22 20.16 -21.05 -20.49
C PRO A 22 21.60 -21.02 -21.02
N LYS A 23 21.81 -21.46 -22.27
CA LYS A 23 23.15 -21.52 -22.91
C LYS A 23 23.91 -20.19 -22.88
N SER A 24 23.20 -19.07 -22.94
CA SER A 24 23.80 -17.73 -22.87
C SER A 24 24.39 -17.37 -21.50
N LEU A 25 24.05 -18.12 -20.44
CA LEU A 25 24.50 -17.90 -19.06
C LEU A 25 25.51 -18.96 -18.61
N GLU A 26 25.81 -19.97 -19.44
CA GLU A 26 26.84 -20.96 -19.18
C GLU A 26 28.21 -20.26 -19.02
N GLY A 27 28.92 -20.56 -17.94
CA GLY A 27 30.20 -19.93 -17.61
C GLY A 27 30.09 -18.52 -17.00
N VAL A 28 28.92 -17.86 -17.06
CA VAL A 28 28.68 -16.55 -16.41
C VAL A 28 28.21 -16.72 -14.97
N ILE A 29 27.37 -17.73 -14.72
CA ILE A 29 26.89 -18.08 -13.38
C ILE A 29 27.12 -19.55 -13.07
N SER A 30 27.42 -19.86 -11.81
CA SER A 30 27.49 -21.24 -11.35
C SER A 30 26.08 -21.85 -11.27
N GLN A 31 25.99 -23.16 -11.44
CA GLN A 31 24.75 -23.92 -11.30
C GLN A 31 24.11 -23.71 -9.92
N GLU A 32 24.91 -23.68 -8.85
CA GLU A 32 24.44 -23.40 -7.48
C GLU A 32 23.76 -22.03 -7.37
N LYS A 33 24.38 -20.98 -7.94
CA LYS A 33 23.82 -19.62 -7.90
C LYS A 33 22.53 -19.54 -8.71
N PHE A 34 22.46 -20.23 -9.84
CA PHE A 34 21.24 -20.35 -10.64
C PHE A 34 20.11 -21.02 -9.84
N GLU A 35 20.38 -22.16 -9.21
CA GLU A 35 19.39 -22.89 -8.41
C GLU A 35 18.91 -22.08 -7.20
N LYS A 36 19.81 -21.39 -6.50
CA LYS A 36 19.45 -20.50 -5.40
C LYS A 36 18.56 -19.35 -5.87
N SER A 37 18.89 -18.72 -7.00
CA SER A 37 18.06 -17.66 -7.59
C SER A 37 16.70 -18.20 -8.04
N ARG A 38 16.65 -19.40 -8.62
CA ARG A 38 15.42 -20.04 -9.07
C ARG A 38 14.49 -20.36 -7.89
N ALA A 39 15.03 -20.95 -6.82
CA ALA A 39 14.30 -21.23 -5.59
C ALA A 39 13.71 -19.95 -4.97
N TYR A 40 14.50 -18.88 -4.92
CA TYR A 40 14.04 -17.56 -4.47
C TYR A 40 12.90 -17.00 -5.33
N SER A 41 13.05 -17.04 -6.65
CA SER A 41 12.01 -16.57 -7.59
C SER A 41 10.73 -17.40 -7.49
N LEU A 42 10.83 -18.71 -7.26
CA LEU A 42 9.66 -19.58 -7.06
C LEU A 42 8.92 -19.24 -5.77
N ASP A 43 9.64 -19.07 -4.64
CA ASP A 43 9.04 -18.66 -3.37
C ASP A 43 8.33 -17.30 -3.48
N LYS A 44 8.98 -16.32 -4.14
CA LYS A 44 8.36 -15.01 -4.41
C LYS A 44 7.13 -15.11 -5.31
N SER A 45 7.21 -15.92 -6.37
CA SER A 45 6.10 -16.10 -7.30
C SER A 45 4.89 -16.73 -6.61
N HIS A 46 5.09 -17.77 -5.79
CA HIS A 46 4.02 -18.37 -5.00
C HIS A 46 3.37 -17.33 -4.07
N PHE A 47 4.19 -16.61 -3.30
CA PHE A 47 3.71 -15.58 -2.40
C PHE A 47 2.92 -14.49 -3.13
N HIS A 48 3.40 -14.05 -4.30
CA HIS A 48 2.72 -13.07 -5.13
C HIS A 48 1.31 -13.54 -5.54
N PHE A 49 1.16 -14.79 -5.99
CA PHE A 49 -0.16 -15.33 -6.35
C PHE A 49 -1.12 -15.35 -5.16
N VAL A 50 -0.67 -15.80 -4.00
CA VAL A 50 -1.50 -15.86 -2.79
C VAL A 50 -1.94 -14.46 -2.38
N HIS A 51 -1.01 -13.50 -2.36
CA HIS A 51 -1.31 -12.12 -2.03
C HIS A 51 -2.32 -11.52 -3.02
N ALA A 52 -2.05 -11.64 -4.33
CA ALA A 52 -2.92 -11.11 -5.38
C ALA A 52 -4.34 -11.69 -5.30
N PHE A 53 -4.47 -12.99 -5.03
CA PHE A 53 -5.77 -13.63 -4.84
C PHE A 53 -6.53 -13.03 -3.65
N VAL A 54 -5.87 -12.90 -2.49
CA VAL A 54 -6.49 -12.30 -1.30
C VAL A 54 -6.91 -10.86 -1.55
N THR A 55 -6.07 -10.07 -2.24
CA THR A 55 -6.39 -8.69 -2.60
C THR A 55 -7.66 -8.62 -3.46
N ILE A 56 -7.74 -9.42 -4.54
CA ILE A 56 -8.91 -9.41 -5.44
C ILE A 56 -10.19 -9.82 -4.68
N VAL A 57 -10.13 -10.85 -3.84
CA VAL A 57 -11.27 -11.27 -3.03
C VAL A 57 -11.69 -10.18 -2.06
N THR A 58 -10.73 -9.51 -1.42
CA THR A 58 -10.98 -8.40 -0.50
C THR A 58 -11.61 -7.22 -1.21
N ASP A 59 -11.08 -6.80 -2.35
CA ASP A 59 -11.61 -5.70 -3.15
C ASP A 59 -13.03 -6.00 -3.66
N ALA A 60 -13.26 -7.21 -4.17
CA ALA A 60 -14.58 -7.65 -4.59
C ALA A 60 -15.58 -7.63 -3.42
N THR A 61 -15.16 -8.06 -2.23
CA THR A 61 -15.95 -8.02 -1.00
C THR A 61 -16.27 -6.58 -0.59
N ILE A 62 -15.27 -5.69 -0.59
CA ILE A 62 -15.43 -4.26 -0.28
C ILE A 62 -16.47 -3.61 -1.20
N LEU A 63 -16.41 -3.91 -2.49
CA LEU A 63 -17.35 -3.39 -3.49
C LEU A 63 -18.74 -4.00 -3.32
N TYR A 64 -18.84 -5.32 -3.22
CA TYR A 64 -20.10 -6.05 -3.09
C TYR A 64 -20.89 -5.62 -1.85
N PHE A 65 -20.23 -5.52 -0.69
CA PHE A 65 -20.85 -5.11 0.56
C PHE A 65 -20.92 -3.59 0.75
N ARG A 66 -20.46 -2.80 -0.23
CA ARG A 66 -20.44 -1.33 -0.17
C ARG A 66 -19.76 -0.81 1.09
N VAL A 67 -18.62 -1.42 1.44
CA VAL A 67 -17.84 -1.06 2.64
C VAL A 67 -17.38 0.40 2.56
N LEU A 68 -17.01 0.90 1.37
CA LEU A 68 -16.56 2.29 1.19
C LEU A 68 -17.63 3.34 1.60
N PRO A 69 -18.88 3.31 1.08
CA PRO A 69 -19.96 4.19 1.57
C PRO A 69 -20.25 4.04 3.07
N TRP A 70 -20.20 2.82 3.59
CA TRP A 70 -20.39 2.60 5.03
C TRP A 70 -19.27 3.26 5.84
N PHE A 71 -18.02 3.10 5.38
CA PHE A 71 -16.84 3.63 6.03
C PHE A 71 -16.82 5.17 6.01
N TRP A 72 -17.26 5.78 4.90
CA TRP A 72 -17.50 7.23 4.82
C TRP A 72 -18.49 7.72 5.87
N LYS A 73 -19.61 7.03 6.08
CA LYS A 73 -20.56 7.43 7.14
C LYS A 73 -19.96 7.31 8.54
N LYS A 74 -19.13 6.29 8.77
CA LYS A 74 -18.47 6.08 10.06
C LYS A 74 -17.37 7.10 10.35
N SER A 75 -16.64 7.58 9.34
CA SER A 75 -15.62 8.60 9.54
C SER A 75 -16.19 9.91 10.07
N GLY A 76 -17.39 10.32 9.64
CA GLY A 76 -18.08 11.49 10.20
C GLY A 76 -18.38 11.35 11.69
N GLY A 77 -18.71 10.14 12.16
CA GLY A 77 -18.88 9.84 13.59
C GLY A 77 -17.58 9.92 14.39
N LEU A 78 -16.42 9.68 13.77
CA LEU A 78 -15.12 9.89 14.42
C LEU A 78 -14.80 11.38 14.57
N VAL A 79 -15.17 12.21 13.59
CA VAL A 79 -15.02 13.67 13.66
C VAL A 79 -15.85 14.23 14.81
N THR A 80 -17.11 13.83 14.93
CA THR A 80 -17.95 14.28 16.06
C THR A 80 -17.44 13.78 17.41
N LEU A 81 -16.94 12.54 17.48
CA LEU A 81 -16.34 11.97 18.69
C LEU A 81 -15.07 12.71 19.11
N ALA A 82 -14.29 13.23 18.15
CA ALA A 82 -13.16 14.11 18.41
C ALA A 82 -13.56 15.54 18.82
N GLY A 83 -14.87 15.84 18.93
CA GLY A 83 -15.38 17.17 19.26
C GLY A 83 -15.30 18.17 18.11
N LEU A 84 -15.07 17.69 16.88
CA LEU A 84 -14.92 18.51 15.69
C LEU A 84 -16.24 18.59 14.91
N ASN A 85 -16.40 19.66 14.13
CA ASN A 85 -17.59 19.84 13.29
C ASN A 85 -17.55 18.87 12.11
N ALA A 86 -18.44 17.87 12.11
CA ALA A 86 -18.57 16.91 11.03
C ALA A 86 -19.24 17.48 9.76
N GLU A 87 -19.90 18.65 9.83
CA GLU A 87 -20.37 19.35 8.63
C GLU A 87 -19.22 19.98 7.84
N ASN A 88 -18.03 20.11 8.44
CA ASN A 88 -16.85 20.49 7.70
C ASN A 88 -16.36 19.30 6.85
N GLU A 89 -16.65 19.36 5.55
CA GLU A 89 -16.30 18.32 4.58
C GLU A 89 -14.80 18.01 4.55
N ILE A 90 -13.93 18.99 4.84
CA ILE A 90 -12.48 18.78 4.91
C ILE A 90 -12.16 17.84 6.07
N LEU A 91 -12.70 18.10 7.27
CA LEU A 91 -12.44 17.27 8.46
C LEU A 91 -13.02 15.87 8.29
N HIS A 92 -14.22 15.75 7.70
CA HIS A 92 -14.82 14.45 7.36
C HIS A 92 -13.93 13.64 6.43
N THR A 93 -13.44 14.29 5.36
CA THR A 93 -12.55 13.66 4.37
C THR A 93 -11.23 13.24 5.00
N LEU A 94 -10.64 14.07 5.87
CA LEU A 94 -9.40 13.72 6.56
C LEU A 94 -9.58 12.52 7.50
N ALA A 95 -10.68 12.45 8.24
CA ALA A 95 -10.99 11.28 9.07
C ALA A 95 -11.19 10.01 8.22
N PHE A 96 -11.84 10.15 7.05
CA PHE A 96 -12.00 9.05 6.11
C PHE A 96 -10.65 8.56 5.56
N LEU A 97 -9.81 9.47 5.07
CA LEU A 97 -8.48 9.14 4.54
C LEU A 97 -7.56 8.56 5.62
N ALA A 98 -7.59 9.10 6.84
CA ALA A 98 -6.85 8.54 7.97
C ALA A 98 -7.30 7.10 8.24
N GLY A 99 -8.61 6.87 8.29
CA GLY A 99 -9.17 5.53 8.45
C GLY A 99 -8.74 4.58 7.33
N LEU A 100 -8.75 5.03 6.08
CA LEU A 100 -8.30 4.22 4.93
C LEU A 100 -6.81 3.91 4.99
N MET A 101 -5.98 4.87 5.40
CA MET A 101 -4.55 4.65 5.60
C MET A 101 -4.29 3.62 6.71
N ILE A 102 -5.06 3.67 7.79
CA ILE A 102 -4.96 2.69 8.89
C ILE A 102 -5.37 1.31 8.40
N TRP A 103 -6.49 1.24 7.69
CA TRP A 103 -6.97 0.00 7.08
C TRP A 103 -5.91 -0.62 6.16
N SER A 104 -5.43 0.13 5.17
CA SER A 104 -4.44 -0.33 4.19
C SER A 104 -3.15 -0.82 4.85
N GLN A 105 -2.58 -0.04 5.77
CA GLN A 105 -1.34 -0.46 6.42
C GLN A 105 -1.55 -1.70 7.29
N THR A 106 -2.72 -1.86 7.91
CA THR A 106 -3.05 -3.03 8.72
C THR A 106 -3.24 -4.28 7.86
N THR A 107 -3.91 -4.16 6.71
CA THR A 107 -4.12 -5.30 5.79
C THR A 107 -2.82 -5.75 5.14
N ASP A 108 -1.91 -4.82 4.84
CA ASP A 108 -0.67 -5.11 4.12
C ASP A 108 0.45 -5.58 5.06
N LEU A 109 0.41 -5.21 6.34
CA LEU A 109 1.42 -5.55 7.34
C LEU A 109 1.75 -7.06 7.41
N PRO A 110 0.78 -8.00 7.53
CA PRO A 110 1.10 -9.43 7.61
C PRO A 110 1.85 -9.94 6.37
N PHE A 111 1.48 -9.48 5.17
CA PHE A 111 2.16 -9.84 3.93
C PHE A 111 3.57 -9.27 3.86
N SER A 112 3.73 -8.01 4.26
CA SER A 112 5.05 -7.35 4.34
C SER A 112 6.00 -8.06 5.32
N LEU A 113 5.48 -8.43 6.50
CA LEU A 113 6.24 -9.18 7.50
C LEU A 113 6.63 -10.57 6.99
N TYR A 114 5.70 -11.30 6.38
CA TYR A 114 5.99 -12.63 5.82
C TYR A 114 7.04 -12.56 4.71
N SER A 115 6.88 -11.63 3.76
CA SER A 115 7.84 -11.42 2.68
C SER A 115 9.24 -11.12 3.23
N THR A 116 9.35 -10.19 4.19
CA THR A 116 10.65 -9.75 4.72
C THR A 116 11.29 -10.77 5.66
N PHE A 117 10.53 -11.32 6.62
CA PHE A 117 11.07 -12.12 7.72
C PHE A 117 11.00 -13.62 7.50
N VAL A 118 10.25 -14.09 6.50
CA VAL A 118 10.21 -15.51 6.11
C VAL A 118 10.90 -15.71 4.76
N ILE A 119 10.45 -15.02 3.70
CA ILE A 119 10.98 -15.25 2.35
C ILE A 119 12.41 -14.71 2.21
N GLU A 120 12.61 -13.41 2.41
CA GLU A 120 13.94 -12.80 2.26
C GLU A 120 14.94 -13.37 3.28
N ALA A 121 14.48 -13.74 4.48
CA ALA A 121 15.31 -14.36 5.51
C ALA A 121 15.78 -15.78 5.10
N ARG A 122 14.88 -16.62 4.57
CA ARG A 122 15.21 -17.98 4.08
C ARG A 122 16.31 -17.95 3.02
N HIS A 123 16.31 -16.93 2.17
CA HIS A 123 17.29 -16.79 1.08
C HIS A 123 18.54 -15.99 1.45
N GLY A 124 18.62 -15.49 2.70
CA GLY A 124 19.77 -14.74 3.21
C GLY A 124 19.87 -13.30 2.71
N PHE A 125 18.78 -12.74 2.17
CA PHE A 125 18.72 -11.35 1.69
C PHE A 125 18.28 -10.37 2.79
N ASN A 126 17.67 -10.83 3.88
CA ASN A 126 17.25 -9.95 4.96
C ASN A 126 18.46 -9.38 5.72
N LYS A 127 18.73 -8.08 5.51
CA LYS A 127 19.76 -7.32 6.22
C LYS A 127 19.19 -6.37 7.29
N LYS A 128 17.88 -6.44 7.57
CA LYS A 128 17.24 -5.59 8.59
C LYS A 128 17.57 -6.12 9.99
N GLY A 129 17.68 -5.22 10.97
CA GLY A 129 17.98 -5.51 12.38
C GLY A 129 16.86 -6.22 13.16
N GLY A 130 16.36 -7.34 12.63
CA GLY A 130 15.29 -8.15 13.23
C GLY A 130 13.86 -7.61 13.01
N PRO A 131 12.83 -8.42 13.34
CA PRO A 131 11.42 -8.07 13.14
C PRO A 131 10.98 -6.82 13.92
N TYR A 132 11.52 -6.62 15.12
CA TYR A 132 11.18 -5.48 15.96
C TYR A 132 11.59 -4.14 15.33
N LEU A 133 12.76 -4.04 14.69
CA LEU A 133 13.19 -2.82 14.02
C LEU A 133 12.22 -2.41 12.90
N ALA A 134 11.76 -3.38 12.11
CA ALA A 134 10.79 -3.09 11.05
C ALA A 134 9.43 -2.67 11.62
N ILE A 135 8.99 -3.27 12.72
CA ILE A 135 7.74 -2.89 13.39
C ILE A 135 7.86 -1.46 13.97
N TYR A 136 8.98 -1.10 14.60
CA TYR A 136 9.20 0.25 15.11
C TYR A 136 9.26 1.29 13.98
N LEU A 137 9.97 1.01 12.90
CA LEU A 137 10.03 1.90 11.74
C LEU A 137 8.67 2.05 11.06
N TRP A 138 7.92 0.96 10.94
CA TRP A 138 6.55 0.99 10.43
C TRP A 138 5.66 1.85 11.33
N ALA A 139 5.68 1.63 12.66
CA ALA A 139 4.88 2.40 13.61
C ALA A 139 5.25 3.89 13.59
N PHE A 140 6.54 4.20 13.45
CA PHE A 140 7.01 5.58 13.31
C PHE A 140 6.52 6.22 12.00
N MET A 141 6.65 5.54 10.86
CA MET A 141 6.17 6.02 9.56
C MET A 141 4.65 6.18 9.53
N PHE A 142 3.94 5.27 10.18
CA PHE A 142 2.50 5.33 10.39
C PHE A 142 2.10 6.59 11.17
N GLY A 143 2.74 6.82 12.33
CA GLY A 143 2.51 8.01 13.15
C GLY A 143 2.83 9.31 12.40
N LEU A 144 3.98 9.36 11.71
CA LEU A 144 4.37 10.49 10.87
C LEU A 144 3.34 10.77 9.77
N SER A 145 2.81 9.73 9.12
CA SER A 145 1.82 9.88 8.05
C SER A 145 0.50 10.48 8.55
N LEU A 146 0.03 10.06 9.72
CA LEU A 146 -1.18 10.64 10.34
C LEU A 146 -0.98 12.11 10.72
N VAL A 147 0.21 12.47 11.20
CA VAL A 147 0.57 13.86 11.51
C VAL A 147 0.63 14.70 10.23
N MET A 148 1.28 14.21 9.17
CA MET A 148 1.37 14.94 7.92
C MET A 148 0.01 15.08 7.21
N LEU A 149 -0.85 14.07 7.32
CA LEU A 149 -2.21 14.11 6.78
C LEU A 149 -3.04 15.27 7.37
N THR A 150 -2.84 15.60 8.65
CA THR A 150 -3.55 16.71 9.31
C THR A 150 -2.84 18.05 9.13
N ILE A 151 -1.52 18.09 9.32
CA ILE A 151 -0.72 19.32 9.24
C ILE A 151 -0.71 19.90 7.82
N TYR A 152 -0.61 19.05 6.79
CA TYR A 152 -0.50 19.52 5.42
C TYR A 152 -1.69 20.40 4.97
N PRO A 153 -2.96 19.95 5.02
CA PRO A 153 -4.09 20.75 4.58
C PRO A 153 -4.39 21.96 5.49
N ILE A 154 -4.07 21.89 6.78
CA ILE A 154 -4.41 22.94 7.76
C ILE A 154 -3.35 24.05 7.79
N LEU A 155 -2.06 23.69 7.72
CA LEU A 155 -0.96 24.65 7.88
C LEU A 155 -0.18 24.87 6.59
N ILE A 156 0.15 23.82 5.85
CA ILE A 156 1.04 23.93 4.69
C ILE A 156 0.27 24.45 3.46
N ALA A 157 -0.86 23.83 3.12
CA ALA A 157 -1.63 24.20 1.94
C ALA A 157 -2.08 25.67 1.94
N PRO A 158 -2.55 26.27 3.05
CA PRO A 158 -2.93 27.69 3.07
C PRO A 158 -1.76 28.66 2.93
N LEU A 159 -0.52 28.24 3.23
CA LEU A 159 0.68 29.08 3.03
C LEU A 159 1.04 29.24 1.55
N PHE A 160 0.67 28.26 0.71
CA PHE A 160 0.95 28.27 -0.74
C PHE A 160 -0.27 28.64 -1.57
N ASN A 161 -1.46 28.21 -1.15
CA ASN A 161 -2.72 28.57 -1.78
C ASN A 161 -3.30 29.80 -1.09
N LYS A 162 -3.05 30.99 -1.65
CA LYS A 162 -3.88 32.16 -1.35
C LYS A 162 -5.23 31.93 -2.01
N PHE A 163 -6.21 31.49 -1.23
CA PHE A 163 -7.61 31.46 -1.67
C PHE A 163 -8.06 32.91 -1.90
N THR A 164 -7.84 33.47 -3.09
CA THR A 164 -8.60 34.64 -3.53
C THR A 164 -10.03 34.18 -3.77
N PRO A 165 -11.01 34.64 -2.97
CA PRO A 165 -12.40 34.29 -3.23
C PRO A 165 -12.79 34.88 -4.59
N GLU A 166 -13.31 34.05 -5.50
CA GLU A 166 -13.76 34.50 -6.84
C GLU A 166 -14.76 35.65 -6.77
N PHE A 167 -15.51 35.76 -5.67
CA PHE A 167 -16.42 36.87 -5.38
C PHE A 167 -15.75 38.26 -5.40
N GLU A 168 -14.47 38.36 -5.03
CA GLU A 168 -13.74 39.64 -5.07
C GLU A 168 -13.30 39.99 -6.50
N TYR A 169 -13.13 39.00 -7.37
CA TYR A 169 -12.81 39.20 -8.79
C TYR A 169 -14.03 39.71 -9.59
N TYR A 170 -15.23 39.17 -9.34
CA TYR A 170 -16.46 39.67 -9.98
C TYR A 170 -16.98 40.97 -9.35
N GLY A 171 -16.80 41.16 -8.03
CA GLY A 171 -17.17 42.40 -7.35
C GLY A 171 -16.34 43.62 -7.76
N THR A 172 -15.10 43.42 -8.22
CA THR A 172 -14.23 44.49 -8.75
C THR A 172 -14.42 44.75 -10.25
N LEU A 173 -14.99 43.80 -11.00
CA LEU A 173 -15.31 43.94 -12.42
C LEU A 173 -16.72 44.48 -12.69
N GLY A 174 -17.54 44.70 -11.66
CA GLY A 174 -18.86 45.32 -11.80
C GLY A 174 -19.85 44.53 -12.66
N LEU A 175 -19.76 43.19 -12.65
CA LEU A 175 -20.74 42.27 -13.24
C LEU A 175 -21.61 41.64 -12.14
#